data_AF-A0A174EF16-F1
#
_entry.id   AF-A0A174EF16-F1
#
_cell.length_a   1.000
_cell.length_b   1.000
_cell.length_c   1.000
_cell.angle_alpha   90.00
_cell.angle_beta   90.00
_cell.angle_gamma   90.00
#
_symmetry.space_group_name_H-M   'P 1'
#
loop_
_entity.id
_entity.type
_entity.pdbx_description
1 polymer ?
#
loop_
_entity_poly.entity_id
_entity_poly.type
_entity_poly.pdbx_seq_one_letter_code
_entity_poly.pdbx_strand_id
1 'polypeptide(L)'
;MDITKILNNLSNKRKIFVSEADFQFALAWEIKSEIPEAEVRLEYCPVDIDSSMHIDILVKIGQDIYPIELKYMTKQCDVAVDDERFILKNQGAQDIKRYDFIKDICRVEKLSEVMDDFKEGYCIAITNDQSYWNVSNNSNTCDAAFRINDNSIKEGKLQWAAHTGSGTNKNREEALILKNRYDICWRDYSKINDSNSGAFKYLCLKVCDEVITEIESTDKFWIYENWVAEKKAVIHKANCSYCNNGQGTQKNKLGNKNGRWHGPFNSYEEVKVVADGLEDREVRECRSCNPSINKDNTNNLRYEDIKEVRVFIGGYMPENYNIYINFITGVVIWSDDFIQENKRKFVLDKQKIDYVKNELRKADLLSWKENYIDKYILDGMQWNLDIKLNNKEKKIYGSNKYPKEWDVFYKLIFSIIEK
;
A
#
# COMPACT_ATOMS: atom_id res chain seq x y z
N MET A 1 12.09 -4.91 2.74
CA MET A 1 12.66 -4.87 4.10
C MET A 1 11.57 -4.43 5.10
N ASP A 2 11.39 -5.08 6.25
CA ASP A 2 10.41 -4.61 7.25
C ASP A 2 11.00 -3.49 8.14
N ILE A 3 11.00 -2.26 7.61
CA ILE A 3 11.53 -1.08 8.31
C ILE A 3 10.75 -0.76 9.60
N THR A 4 9.46 -1.11 9.67
CA THR A 4 8.64 -0.82 10.86
C THR A 4 9.07 -1.70 12.02
N LYS A 5 9.32 -3.00 11.78
CA LYS A 5 9.89 -3.90 12.79
C LYS A 5 11.26 -3.41 13.27
N ILE A 6 12.14 -3.00 12.34
CA ILE A 6 13.47 -2.47 12.67
C ILE A 6 13.36 -1.23 13.57
N LEU A 7 12.51 -0.27 13.24
CA LEU A 7 12.30 0.94 14.06
C LEU A 7 11.73 0.60 15.45
N ASN A 8 10.82 -0.37 15.55
CA ASN A 8 10.28 -0.83 16.83
C ASN A 8 11.35 -1.53 17.69
N ASN A 9 12.22 -2.33 17.09
CA ASN A 9 13.32 -2.96 17.82
C ASN A 9 14.35 -1.92 18.27
N LEU A 10 14.66 -0.96 17.40
CA LEU A 10 15.55 0.16 17.73
C LEU A 10 14.99 0.98 18.90
N SER A 11 13.69 1.31 18.90
CA SER A 11 13.10 2.13 19.96
C SER A 11 13.12 1.46 21.34
N ASN A 12 13.05 0.13 21.38
CA ASN A 12 13.20 -0.65 22.61
C ASN A 12 14.64 -0.63 23.14
N LYS A 13 15.63 -0.53 22.25
CA LYS A 13 17.07 -0.52 22.60
C LYS A 13 17.61 0.88 22.87
N ARG A 14 17.12 1.89 22.17
CA ARG A 14 17.61 3.27 22.21
C ARG A 14 16.46 4.24 22.05
N LYS A 15 16.06 4.88 23.15
CA LYS A 15 14.86 5.74 23.21
C LYS A 15 15.10 7.15 22.68
N ILE A 16 16.34 7.62 22.67
CA ILE A 16 16.71 9.01 22.36
C ILE A 16 18.09 9.03 21.69
N PHE A 17 18.31 10.00 20.80
CA PHE A 17 19.56 10.21 20.09
C PHE A 17 20.11 11.62 20.34
N VAL A 18 21.42 11.82 20.20
CA VAL A 18 22.06 13.14 20.33
C VAL A 18 22.04 13.95 19.05
N SER A 19 21.91 13.30 17.89
CA SER A 19 21.91 13.93 16.56
C SER A 19 21.30 13.01 15.49
N GLU A 20 21.11 13.55 14.30
CA GLU A 20 20.70 12.78 13.11
C GLU A 20 21.74 11.72 12.73
N ALA A 21 23.03 12.04 12.84
CA ALA A 21 24.11 11.07 12.60
C ALA A 21 24.14 9.93 13.64
N ASP A 22 23.81 10.22 14.90
CA ASP A 22 23.64 9.18 15.94
C ASP A 22 22.46 8.27 15.60
N PHE A 23 21.32 8.85 15.17
CA PHE A 23 20.19 8.07 14.68
C PHE A 23 20.55 7.24 13.42
N GLN A 24 21.24 7.82 12.44
CA GLN A 24 21.69 7.16 11.23
C GLN A 24 22.55 5.93 11.55
N PHE A 25 23.55 6.09 12.41
CA PHE A 25 24.40 4.98 12.85
C PHE A 25 23.60 3.89 13.57
N ALA A 26 22.74 4.28 14.51
CA ALA A 26 21.96 3.33 15.29
C ALA A 26 20.96 2.55 14.42
N LEU A 27 20.31 3.20 13.46
CA LEU A 27 19.41 2.54 12.50
C LEU A 27 20.19 1.61 11.58
N ALA A 28 21.32 2.03 11.02
CA ALA A 28 22.17 1.19 10.19
C ALA A 28 22.65 -0.07 10.95
N TRP A 29 23.02 0.10 12.21
CA TRP A 29 23.40 -1.01 13.08
C TRP A 29 22.24 -1.98 13.33
N GLU A 30 21.03 -1.46 13.60
CA GLU A 30 19.85 -2.29 13.80
C GLU A 30 19.48 -3.07 12.53
N ILE A 31 19.53 -2.41 11.36
CA ILE A 31 19.33 -3.06 10.05
C ILE A 31 20.32 -4.22 9.88
N LYS A 32 21.61 -3.97 10.11
CA LYS A 32 22.66 -5.00 9.96
C LYS A 32 22.53 -6.14 10.98
N SER A 33 21.98 -5.84 12.16
CA SER A 33 21.74 -6.84 13.21
C SER A 33 20.56 -7.75 12.89
N GLU A 34 19.47 -7.19 12.34
CA GLU A 34 18.28 -7.93 11.94
C GLU A 34 18.46 -8.68 10.62
N ILE A 35 19.28 -8.13 9.70
CA ILE A 35 19.52 -8.66 8.36
C ILE A 35 21.05 -8.74 8.13
N PRO A 36 21.71 -9.79 8.66
CA PRO A 36 23.17 -9.90 8.62
C PRO A 36 23.78 -9.88 7.21
N GLU A 37 23.04 -10.31 6.20
CA GLU A 37 23.42 -10.32 4.80
C GLU A 37 23.31 -8.95 4.12
N ALA A 38 22.58 -7.99 4.71
CA ALA A 38 22.40 -6.67 4.12
C ALA A 38 23.72 -5.91 3.98
N GLU A 39 24.00 -5.36 2.80
CA GLU A 39 25.07 -4.38 2.63
C GLU A 39 24.52 -2.99 2.97
N VAL A 40 25.11 -2.36 4.00
CA VAL A 40 24.68 -1.04 4.47
C VAL A 40 25.78 -0.03 4.17
N ARG A 41 25.44 1.04 3.45
CA ARG A 41 26.33 2.16 3.12
C ARG A 41 25.74 3.44 3.69
N LEU A 42 26.52 4.18 4.46
CA LEU A 42 26.16 5.50 4.97
C LEU A 42 26.61 6.57 3.99
N GLU A 43 25.87 7.67 3.90
CA GLU A 43 26.20 8.84 3.05
C GLU A 43 26.46 8.43 1.59
N TYR A 44 25.66 7.51 1.08
CA TYR A 44 25.87 6.89 -0.23
C TYR A 44 25.69 7.91 -1.34
N CYS A 45 26.67 7.99 -2.24
CA CYS A 45 26.64 8.86 -3.40
C CYS A 45 26.39 8.04 -4.68
N PRO A 46 25.22 8.18 -5.33
CA PRO A 46 24.94 7.54 -6.62
C PRO A 46 25.63 8.32 -7.74
N VAL A 47 26.96 8.19 -7.85
CA VAL A 47 27.81 9.02 -8.73
C VAL A 47 27.40 9.03 -10.21
N ASP A 48 26.84 7.93 -10.71
CA ASP A 48 26.39 7.81 -12.10
C ASP A 48 25.04 8.48 -12.37
N ILE A 49 24.29 8.81 -11.31
CA ILE A 49 22.98 9.49 -11.37
C ILE A 49 23.16 10.97 -11.05
N ASP A 50 23.79 11.28 -9.92
CA ASP A 50 24.02 12.63 -9.41
C ASP A 50 25.15 12.61 -8.40
N SER A 51 26.33 13.09 -8.80
CA SER A 51 27.54 13.12 -7.95
C SER A 51 27.48 14.13 -6.79
N SER A 52 26.43 14.95 -6.73
CA SER A 52 26.17 15.86 -5.59
C SER A 52 25.15 15.30 -4.60
N MET A 53 24.50 14.19 -4.96
CA MET A 53 23.50 13.54 -4.12
C MET A 53 24.16 12.69 -3.04
N HIS A 54 23.65 12.79 -1.82
CA HIS A 54 23.99 11.94 -0.70
C HIS A 54 22.70 11.39 -0.13
N ILE A 55 22.64 10.06 -0.01
CA ILE A 55 21.55 9.31 0.62
C ILE A 55 22.06 8.90 2.01
N ASP A 56 21.31 9.20 3.06
CA ASP A 56 21.75 8.94 4.43
C ASP A 56 22.13 7.48 4.66
N ILE A 57 21.28 6.54 4.20
CA ILE A 57 21.57 5.11 4.23
C ILE A 57 21.12 4.46 2.92
N LEU A 58 22.01 3.72 2.27
CA LEU A 58 21.64 2.75 1.24
C LEU A 58 21.75 1.35 1.81
N VAL A 59 20.67 0.58 1.72
CA VAL A 59 20.67 -0.85 2.06
C VAL A 59 20.53 -1.66 0.79
N LYS A 60 21.34 -2.71 0.63
CA LYS A 60 21.22 -3.68 -0.45
C LYS A 60 21.04 -5.08 0.12
N ILE A 61 20.03 -5.80 -0.35
CA ILE A 61 19.72 -7.18 0.05
C ILE A 61 19.58 -7.99 -1.24
N GLY A 62 20.59 -8.80 -1.56
CA GLY A 62 20.65 -9.44 -2.88
C GLY A 62 20.78 -8.39 -3.99
N GLN A 63 19.84 -8.36 -4.93
CA GLN A 63 19.76 -7.33 -5.97
C GLN A 63 18.97 -6.10 -5.52
N ASP A 64 18.03 -6.25 -4.59
CA ASP A 64 17.13 -5.18 -4.16
C ASP A 64 17.87 -4.07 -3.40
N ILE A 65 17.59 -2.82 -3.80
CA ILE A 65 18.13 -1.61 -3.18
C ILE A 65 17.02 -0.84 -2.45
N TYR A 66 17.38 -0.35 -1.26
CA TYR A 66 16.52 0.40 -0.37
C TYR A 66 17.23 1.70 0.10
N PRO A 67 17.03 2.83 -0.59
CA PRO A 67 17.53 4.12 -0.13
C PRO A 67 16.68 4.67 1.02
N ILE A 68 17.32 5.26 2.02
CA ILE A 68 16.69 5.79 3.23
C ILE A 68 17.21 7.21 3.48
N GLU A 69 16.27 8.13 3.65
CA GLU A 69 16.50 9.51 4.07
C GLU A 69 15.97 9.71 5.49
N LEU A 70 16.72 10.45 6.31
CA LEU A 70 16.48 10.61 7.73
C LEU A 70 16.32 12.08 8.09
N LYS A 71 15.49 12.32 9.11
CA LYS A 71 15.43 13.58 9.84
C LYS A 71 15.35 13.33 11.34
N TYR A 72 16.23 13.96 12.11
CA TYR A 72 16.13 14.00 13.57
C TYR A 72 16.02 15.44 14.07
N MET A 73 14.77 15.88 14.28
CA MET A 73 14.47 17.26 14.65
C MET A 73 14.23 17.36 16.14
N THR A 74 14.84 18.35 16.79
CA THR A 74 14.84 18.41 18.25
C THR A 74 14.25 19.71 18.80
N LYS A 75 13.37 19.56 19.79
CA LYS A 75 13.00 20.57 20.77
C LYS A 75 13.89 20.37 21.99
N GLN A 76 14.23 21.48 22.66
CA GLN A 76 15.11 21.43 23.82
C GLN A 76 14.58 20.49 24.91
N CYS A 77 15.46 19.62 25.40
CA CYS A 77 15.25 18.82 26.60
C CYS A 77 16.59 18.47 27.26
N ASP A 78 16.54 18.23 28.56
CA ASP A 78 17.66 17.77 29.38
C ASP A 78 17.13 16.61 30.23
N VAL A 79 17.53 15.39 29.89
CA VAL A 79 16.94 14.16 30.42
C VAL A 79 18.02 13.12 30.67
N ALA A 80 17.78 12.23 31.63
CA ALA A 80 18.60 11.05 31.84
C ALA A 80 17.83 9.80 31.38
N VAL A 81 18.49 8.93 30.62
CA VAL A 81 17.95 7.66 30.10
C VAL A 81 19.03 6.61 30.30
N ASP A 82 18.71 5.52 31.00
CA ASP A 82 19.61 4.37 31.20
C ASP A 82 21.04 4.80 31.68
N ASP A 83 21.07 5.66 32.70
CA ASP A 83 22.28 6.26 33.32
C ASP A 83 23.11 7.23 32.44
N GLU A 84 22.64 7.57 31.23
CA GLU A 84 23.23 8.58 30.34
C GLU A 84 22.40 9.87 30.32
N ARG A 85 23.06 11.04 30.34
CA ARG A 85 22.40 12.35 30.25
C ARG A 85 22.42 12.89 28.81
N PHE A 86 21.25 13.23 28.30
CA PHE A 86 21.03 13.80 26.97
C PHE A 86 20.60 15.26 27.06
N ILE A 87 21.34 16.15 26.39
CA ILE A 87 21.01 17.57 26.26
C ILE A 87 20.73 17.89 24.80
N LEU A 88 19.45 17.95 24.44
CA LEU A 88 19.02 18.33 23.10
C LEU A 88 18.85 19.84 23.01
N LYS A 89 19.37 20.45 21.95
CA LYS A 89 19.16 21.87 21.66
C LYS A 89 17.83 22.06 20.93
N ASN A 90 17.21 23.22 21.11
CA ASN A 90 16.07 23.59 20.28
C ASN A 90 16.56 23.94 18.87
N GLN A 91 16.19 23.13 17.89
CA GLN A 91 16.44 23.42 16.49
C GLN A 91 15.18 24.06 15.87
N GLY A 92 15.18 25.38 15.72
CA GLY A 92 14.08 26.13 15.09
C GLY A 92 13.97 25.93 13.57
N ALA A 93 13.30 26.88 12.90
CA ALA A 93 13.03 26.88 11.46
C ALA A 93 12.23 25.65 10.98
N GLN A 94 11.11 25.38 11.67
CA GLN A 94 10.24 24.25 11.35
C GLN A 94 9.68 24.30 9.93
N ASP A 95 9.43 25.50 9.41
CA ASP A 95 9.03 25.77 8.04
C ASP A 95 10.06 25.24 7.03
N ILE A 96 11.32 25.61 7.20
CA ILE A 96 12.44 25.16 6.35
C ILE A 96 12.62 23.65 6.44
N LYS A 97 12.59 23.08 7.66
CA LYS A 97 12.79 21.64 7.86
C LYS A 97 11.67 20.79 7.27
N ARG A 98 10.43 21.29 7.29
CA ARG A 98 9.30 20.64 6.61
C ARG A 98 9.53 20.61 5.11
N TYR A 99 9.95 21.73 4.51
CA TYR A 99 10.32 21.76 3.09
C TYR A 99 11.42 20.73 2.79
N ASP A 100 12.49 20.73 3.59
CA ASP A 100 13.63 19.82 3.37
C ASP A 100 13.20 18.35 3.47
N PHE A 101 12.34 18.00 4.43
CA PHE A 101 11.80 16.64 4.51
C PHE A 101 10.98 16.24 3.26
N ILE A 102 10.14 17.14 2.73
CA ILE A 102 9.43 16.88 1.47
C ILE A 102 10.40 16.76 0.29
N LYS A 103 11.48 17.55 0.29
CA LYS A 103 12.53 17.48 -0.75
C LYS A 103 13.26 16.14 -0.72
N ASP A 104 13.44 15.55 0.46
CA ASP A 104 14.01 14.21 0.61
C ASP A 104 13.07 13.15 0.01
N ILE A 105 11.75 13.28 0.15
CA ILE A 105 10.78 12.40 -0.54
C ILE A 105 10.94 12.51 -2.06
N CYS A 106 11.00 13.72 -2.62
CA CYS A 106 11.24 13.91 -4.05
C CYS A 106 12.57 13.29 -4.51
N ARG A 107 13.60 13.30 -3.65
CA ARG A 107 14.90 12.67 -3.95
C ARG A 107 14.76 11.16 -4.04
N VAL A 108 14.05 10.54 -3.11
CA VAL A 108 13.81 9.09 -3.13
C VAL A 108 12.92 8.69 -4.30
N GLU A 109 11.90 9.48 -4.64
CA GLU A 109 11.10 9.28 -5.87
C GLU A 109 11.95 9.40 -7.15
N LYS A 110 12.91 10.32 -7.20
CA LYS A 110 13.83 10.39 -8.35
C LYS A 110 14.66 9.12 -8.46
N LEU A 111 15.11 8.55 -7.35
CA LEU A 111 15.88 7.31 -7.33
C LEU A 111 15.06 6.11 -7.80
N SER A 112 13.77 6.04 -7.45
CA SER A 112 12.90 4.94 -7.87
C SER A 112 12.73 4.85 -9.39
N GLU A 113 12.89 5.97 -10.10
CA GLU A 113 12.75 6.00 -11.57
C GLU A 113 14.04 5.69 -12.33
N VAL A 114 15.19 5.86 -11.69
CA VAL A 114 16.50 5.81 -12.37
C VAL A 114 17.34 4.60 -11.96
N MET A 115 16.96 3.90 -10.89
CA MET A 115 17.66 2.72 -10.41
C MET A 115 16.83 1.48 -10.71
N ASP A 116 17.30 0.65 -11.65
CA ASP A 116 16.62 -0.60 -12.03
C ASP A 116 16.44 -1.58 -10.85
N ASP A 117 17.40 -1.57 -9.92
CA ASP A 117 17.43 -2.41 -8.72
C ASP A 117 16.64 -1.79 -7.54
N PHE A 118 15.96 -0.65 -7.73
CA PHE A 118 15.17 -0.03 -6.66
C PHE A 118 13.97 -0.90 -6.31
N LYS A 119 13.93 -1.39 -5.07
CA LYS A 119 12.79 -2.14 -4.56
C LYS A 119 11.81 -1.22 -3.84
N GLU A 120 12.29 -0.53 -2.81
CA GLU A 120 11.51 0.40 -1.98
C GLU A 120 12.43 1.43 -1.34
N GLY A 121 11.99 2.69 -1.22
CA GLY A 121 12.70 3.74 -0.51
C GLY A 121 11.95 4.20 0.74
N TYR A 122 12.65 4.84 1.67
CA TYR A 122 12.04 5.33 2.91
C TYR A 122 12.49 6.75 3.26
N CYS A 123 11.55 7.56 3.74
CA CYS A 123 11.83 8.85 4.37
C CYS A 123 11.34 8.80 5.82
N ILE A 124 12.27 8.91 6.78
CA ILE A 124 12.00 8.69 8.20
C ILE A 124 12.32 9.95 8.99
N ALA A 125 11.34 10.48 9.70
CA ALA A 125 11.53 11.59 10.63
C ALA A 125 11.28 11.12 12.06
N ILE A 126 12.17 11.44 13.00
CA ILE A 126 11.94 11.31 14.44
C ILE A 126 12.06 12.71 15.07
N THR A 127 11.13 13.05 15.97
CA THR A 127 11.17 14.34 16.67
C THR A 127 10.49 14.29 18.03
N ASN A 128 10.89 15.18 18.94
CA ASN A 128 10.17 15.51 20.18
C ASN A 128 9.46 16.88 20.11
N ASP A 129 9.51 17.55 18.96
CA ASP A 129 8.81 18.80 18.74
C ASP A 129 7.37 18.52 18.25
N GLN A 130 6.42 18.71 19.17
CA GLN A 130 4.99 18.50 18.88
C GLN A 130 4.44 19.33 17.73
N SER A 131 5.10 20.43 17.36
CA SER A 131 4.66 21.26 16.24
C SER A 131 4.73 20.57 14.88
N TYR A 132 5.41 19.42 14.78
CA TYR A 132 5.43 18.63 13.55
C TYR A 132 4.20 17.75 13.38
N TRP A 133 3.69 17.12 14.45
CA TRP A 133 2.54 16.20 14.36
C TRP A 133 1.21 16.82 14.80
N ASN A 134 1.22 17.88 15.60
CA ASN A 134 -0.02 18.56 15.99
C ASN A 134 -0.55 19.44 14.85
N VAL A 135 -1.87 19.45 14.69
CA VAL A 135 -2.55 20.41 13.82
C VAL A 135 -2.40 21.82 14.39
N SER A 136 -1.98 22.76 13.56
CA SER A 136 -1.93 24.19 13.92
C SER A 136 -3.30 24.82 13.74
N ASN A 137 -3.71 25.68 14.69
CA ASN A 137 -4.91 26.51 14.53
C ASN A 137 -4.73 27.60 13.45
N ASN A 138 -3.49 27.93 13.09
CA ASN A 138 -3.18 28.85 12.00
C ASN A 138 -2.87 28.05 10.73
N SER A 139 -3.81 28.09 9.78
CA SER A 139 -3.69 27.45 8.46
C SER A 139 -3.01 28.34 7.41
N ASN A 140 -2.86 29.64 7.68
CA ASN A 140 -2.28 30.61 6.73
C ASN A 140 -0.79 30.86 7.03
N THR A 141 0.01 29.80 7.16
CA THR A 141 1.47 29.91 7.29
C THR A 141 2.16 29.80 5.94
N CYS A 142 3.34 30.41 5.80
CA CYS A 142 4.13 30.39 4.57
C CYS A 142 4.45 28.98 4.07
N ASP A 143 4.58 28.03 4.98
CA ASP A 143 4.94 26.63 4.76
C ASP A 143 3.73 25.68 4.76
N ALA A 144 2.50 26.19 4.70
CA ALA A 144 1.28 25.38 4.86
C ALA A 144 1.26 24.14 3.96
N ALA A 145 1.76 24.23 2.72
CA ALA A 145 1.89 23.10 1.80
C ALA A 145 2.79 21.98 2.32
N PHE A 146 3.86 22.31 3.05
CA PHE A 146 4.87 21.38 3.54
C PHE A 146 4.56 20.79 4.93
N ARG A 147 3.50 21.24 5.59
CA ARG A 147 3.12 20.77 6.94
C ARG A 147 2.85 19.28 6.98
N ILE A 148 3.61 18.56 7.81
CA ILE A 148 3.48 17.12 8.03
C ILE A 148 2.75 16.80 9.34
N ASN A 149 1.68 17.52 9.68
CA ASN A 149 0.89 17.14 10.86
C ASN A 149 0.13 15.83 10.63
N ASP A 150 -0.25 15.18 11.73
CA ASP A 150 -0.99 13.92 11.66
C ASP A 150 -2.30 14.07 10.87
N ASN A 151 -2.64 13.05 10.11
CA ASN A 151 -3.81 12.98 9.20
C ASN A 151 -3.79 14.00 8.05
N SER A 152 -2.64 14.61 7.76
CA SER A 152 -2.46 15.40 6.54
C SER A 152 -2.07 14.51 5.35
N ILE A 153 -2.24 15.04 4.14
CA ILE A 153 -1.89 14.36 2.89
C ILE A 153 -0.82 15.20 2.17
N LYS A 154 0.15 14.53 1.55
CA LYS A 154 1.15 15.14 0.66
C LYS A 154 1.09 14.50 -0.70
N GLU A 155 0.81 15.30 -1.72
CA GLU A 155 0.72 14.86 -3.12
C GLU A 155 0.86 16.07 -4.05
N GLY A 156 1.24 15.81 -5.30
CA GLY A 156 1.26 16.81 -6.36
C GLY A 156 2.21 17.98 -6.08
N LYS A 157 1.79 19.19 -6.49
CA LYS A 157 2.62 20.39 -6.40
C LYS A 157 2.53 21.06 -5.02
N LEU A 158 3.66 21.15 -4.34
CA LEU A 158 3.83 21.81 -3.05
C LEU A 158 4.76 23.02 -3.21
N GLN A 159 4.33 24.20 -2.77
CA GLN A 159 5.09 25.44 -2.92
C GLN A 159 4.88 26.37 -1.72
N TRP A 160 5.86 27.24 -1.49
CA TRP A 160 5.74 28.32 -0.51
C TRP A 160 4.53 29.21 -0.82
N ALA A 161 3.89 29.73 0.22
CA ALA A 161 2.79 30.68 0.03
C ALA A 161 3.30 31.96 -0.66
N ALA A 162 2.45 32.63 -1.44
CA ALA A 162 2.83 33.83 -2.19
C ALA A 162 3.35 34.99 -1.30
N HIS A 163 3.01 34.99 0.00
CA HIS A 163 3.45 35.98 0.97
C HIS A 163 4.77 35.62 1.68
N THR A 164 5.46 34.56 1.26
CA THR A 164 6.71 34.12 1.88
C THR A 164 7.83 35.11 1.58
N GLY A 165 8.55 35.53 2.62
CA GLY A 165 9.70 36.43 2.47
C GLY A 165 10.89 35.74 1.79
N SER A 166 11.62 36.46 0.94
CA SER A 166 12.77 35.95 0.18
C SER A 166 13.91 35.39 1.04
N GLY A 167 14.01 35.83 2.30
CA GLY A 167 14.95 35.26 3.26
C GLY A 167 14.57 33.85 3.73
N THR A 168 13.27 33.58 3.85
CA THR A 168 12.74 32.32 4.38
C THR A 168 12.88 31.18 3.37
N ASN A 169 12.60 31.43 2.09
CA ASN A 169 12.67 30.41 1.04
C ASN A 169 13.98 30.43 0.24
N LYS A 170 15.02 31.11 0.73
CA LYS A 170 16.30 31.19 0.03
C LYS A 170 16.87 29.79 -0.25
N ASN A 171 17.23 29.53 -1.50
CA ASN A 171 17.69 28.24 -2.04
C ASN A 171 16.62 27.10 -1.97
N ARG A 172 15.36 27.48 -1.78
CA ARG A 172 14.17 26.61 -1.66
C ARG A 172 13.00 27.21 -2.42
N GLU A 173 13.27 28.07 -3.39
CA GLU A 173 12.26 28.85 -4.10
C GLU A 173 11.39 27.96 -5.01
N GLU A 174 11.97 26.87 -5.49
CA GLU A 174 11.30 25.94 -6.39
C GLU A 174 10.21 25.14 -5.69
N ALA A 175 9.12 24.92 -6.43
CA ALA A 175 8.05 24.03 -6.01
C ALA A 175 8.53 22.57 -6.04
N LEU A 176 8.14 21.83 -5.01
CA LEU A 176 8.37 20.40 -4.92
C LEU A 176 7.19 19.67 -5.57
N ILE A 177 7.47 18.71 -6.45
CA ILE A 177 6.45 17.91 -7.13
C ILE A 177 6.56 16.48 -6.63
N LEU A 178 5.57 16.04 -5.87
CA LEU A 178 5.44 14.65 -5.46
C LEU A 178 4.69 13.86 -6.53
N LYS A 179 5.24 12.71 -6.90
CA LYS A 179 4.63 11.79 -7.87
C LYS A 179 3.60 10.89 -7.21
N ASN A 180 3.86 10.52 -5.96
CA ASN A 180 2.96 9.70 -5.17
C ASN A 180 2.16 10.54 -4.16
N ARG A 181 1.13 9.89 -3.60
CA ARG A 181 0.34 10.40 -2.48
C ARG A 181 0.81 9.76 -1.18
N TYR A 182 1.07 10.58 -0.17
CA TYR A 182 1.55 10.16 1.14
C TYR A 182 0.57 10.58 2.23
N ASP A 183 0.00 9.61 2.93
CA ASP A 183 -0.71 9.84 4.19
C ASP A 183 0.28 10.04 5.33
N ILE A 184 0.12 11.15 6.05
CA ILE A 184 0.99 11.47 7.18
C ILE A 184 0.41 10.88 8.45
N CYS A 185 1.02 9.79 8.92
CA CYS A 185 0.64 9.10 10.14
C CYS A 185 1.82 9.02 11.11
N TRP A 186 1.81 9.84 12.16
CA TRP A 186 2.84 9.80 13.20
C TRP A 186 2.57 8.70 14.22
N ARG A 187 3.59 7.91 14.50
CA ARG A 187 3.55 6.81 15.48
C ARG A 187 4.44 7.14 16.66
N ASP A 188 4.13 6.55 17.81
CA ASP A 188 4.98 6.72 18.99
C ASP A 188 6.32 6.00 18.77
N TYR A 189 7.42 6.72 19.04
CA TYR A 189 8.75 6.15 19.02
C TYR A 189 9.17 5.77 20.43
N SER A 190 9.16 6.76 21.34
CA SER A 190 9.54 6.55 22.74
C SER A 190 8.91 7.60 23.65
N LYS A 191 8.85 7.29 24.94
CA LYS A 191 8.45 8.24 25.98
C LYS A 191 9.47 8.21 27.11
N ILE A 192 10.17 9.33 27.29
CA ILE A 192 11.19 9.52 28.33
C ILE A 192 10.55 9.99 29.64
N ASN A 193 9.65 10.96 29.56
CA ASN A 193 8.91 11.51 30.69
C ASN A 193 7.63 12.23 30.20
N ASP A 194 6.84 12.78 31.13
CA ASP A 194 5.57 13.47 30.84
C ASP A 194 5.72 14.95 30.43
N SER A 195 6.95 15.44 30.22
CA SER A 195 7.16 16.81 29.76
C SER A 195 6.78 16.98 28.29
N ASN A 196 6.56 18.23 27.86
CA ASN A 196 6.22 18.56 26.48
C ASN A 196 7.30 18.23 25.43
N SER A 197 8.52 17.87 25.86
CA SER A 197 9.63 17.42 25.00
C SER A 197 10.11 16.01 25.37
N GLY A 198 9.36 15.29 26.21
CA GLY A 198 9.67 13.94 26.67
C GLY A 198 9.09 12.82 25.80
N ALA A 199 8.14 13.13 24.91
CA ALA A 199 7.58 12.17 23.95
C ALA A 199 8.24 12.35 22.58
N PHE A 200 8.73 11.25 22.01
CA PHE A 200 9.24 11.19 20.65
C PHE A 200 8.25 10.43 19.77
N LYS A 201 7.96 10.98 18.60
CA LYS A 201 7.19 10.30 17.56
C LYS A 201 8.05 10.14 16.32
N TYR A 202 7.70 9.13 15.52
CA TYR A 202 8.29 8.91 14.21
C TYR A 202 7.25 8.93 13.10
N LEU A 203 7.67 9.40 11.93
CA LEU A 203 6.97 9.32 10.66
C LEU A 203 7.85 8.49 9.73
N CYS A 204 7.29 7.46 9.09
CA CYS A 204 8.01 6.62 8.13
C CYS A 204 7.18 6.55 6.85
N LEU A 205 7.62 7.26 5.82
CA LEU A 205 6.99 7.26 4.50
C LEU A 205 7.72 6.28 3.60
N LYS A 206 6.97 5.43 2.91
CA LYS A 206 7.47 4.45 1.96
C LYS A 206 7.30 5.00 0.55
N VAL A 207 8.35 4.94 -0.25
CA VAL A 207 8.35 5.26 -1.68
C VAL A 207 8.45 3.94 -2.44
N CYS A 208 7.47 3.66 -3.29
CA CYS A 208 7.49 2.52 -4.21
C CYS A 208 7.39 3.05 -5.63
N ASP A 209 7.90 2.29 -6.60
CA ASP A 209 7.72 2.54 -8.04
C ASP A 209 6.29 2.23 -8.54
N GLU A 210 5.32 2.10 -7.63
CA GLU A 210 3.94 1.88 -8.01
C GLU A 210 3.27 3.22 -8.34
N VAL A 211 3.04 3.44 -9.63
CA VAL A 211 2.10 4.45 -10.12
C VAL A 211 0.74 4.18 -9.45
N ILE A 212 0.39 5.00 -8.46
CA ILE A 212 -0.94 5.02 -7.87
C ILE A 212 -1.88 5.67 -8.90
N THR A 213 -2.34 4.91 -9.88
CA THR A 213 -3.58 5.25 -10.60
C THR A 213 -4.76 4.73 -9.79
N GLU A 214 -5.21 5.48 -8.79
CA GLU A 214 -6.57 5.29 -8.26
C GLU A 214 -7.12 6.60 -7.73
N ILE A 215 -7.95 7.23 -8.57
CA ILE A 215 -8.93 8.24 -8.16
C ILE A 215 -9.91 7.49 -7.25
N GLU A 216 -10.01 7.86 -5.97
CA GLU A 216 -11.11 7.40 -5.11
C GLU A 216 -12.44 7.67 -5.82
N SER A 217 -13.17 6.60 -6.12
CA SER A 217 -14.46 6.68 -6.80
C SER A 217 -15.47 7.44 -5.93
N THR A 218 -16.02 8.54 -6.45
CA THR A 218 -17.14 9.25 -5.83
C THR A 218 -18.49 8.54 -6.03
N ASP A 219 -18.50 7.30 -6.53
CA ASP A 219 -19.73 6.57 -6.82
C ASP A 219 -20.51 6.29 -5.53
N LYS A 220 -21.72 6.85 -5.44
CA LYS A 220 -22.72 6.47 -4.42
C LYS A 220 -23.50 5.25 -4.89
N PHE A 221 -23.92 4.40 -3.97
CA PHE A 221 -24.68 3.19 -4.25
C PHE A 221 -26.08 3.22 -3.64
N TRP A 222 -27.00 2.47 -4.24
CA TRP A 222 -28.39 2.33 -3.81
C TRP A 222 -28.86 0.89 -3.96
N ILE A 223 -29.86 0.49 -3.17
CA ILE A 223 -30.55 -0.81 -3.30
C ILE A 223 -32.00 -0.54 -3.66
N TYR A 224 -32.52 -1.16 -4.72
CA TYR A 224 -33.96 -1.25 -4.93
C TYR A 224 -34.47 -2.61 -4.44
N GLU A 225 -35.19 -2.60 -3.33
CA GLU A 225 -35.85 -3.78 -2.79
C GLU A 225 -37.26 -3.87 -3.38
N ASN A 226 -37.59 -4.97 -4.05
CA ASN A 226 -38.91 -5.24 -4.63
C ASN A 226 -39.51 -6.52 -4.02
N TRP A 227 -40.64 -6.39 -3.35
CA TRP A 227 -41.34 -7.49 -2.68
C TRP A 227 -42.56 -8.02 -3.45
N VAL A 228 -42.92 -7.44 -4.60
CA VAL A 228 -44.07 -7.87 -5.42
C VAL A 228 -43.64 -8.72 -6.61
N ALA A 229 -42.52 -8.37 -7.26
CA ALA A 229 -41.98 -9.10 -8.41
C ALA A 229 -40.67 -9.80 -8.02
N GLU A 230 -40.64 -11.13 -8.13
CA GLU A 230 -39.47 -12.00 -7.94
C GLU A 230 -38.79 -11.96 -6.55
N LYS A 231 -39.32 -11.21 -5.57
CA LYS A 231 -38.70 -11.03 -4.23
C LYS A 231 -37.19 -10.77 -4.35
N LYS A 232 -36.81 -9.64 -4.94
CA LYS A 232 -35.40 -9.33 -5.23
C LYS A 232 -34.96 -7.99 -4.69
N ALA A 233 -33.67 -7.88 -4.40
CA ALA A 233 -32.99 -6.62 -4.13
C ALA A 233 -31.96 -6.38 -5.24
N VAL A 234 -31.92 -5.19 -5.83
CA VAL A 234 -30.97 -4.88 -6.91
C VAL A 234 -30.07 -3.74 -6.48
N ILE A 235 -28.75 -3.95 -6.52
CA ILE A 235 -27.74 -2.93 -6.24
C ILE A 235 -27.50 -2.09 -7.49
N HIS A 236 -27.48 -0.76 -7.33
CA HIS A 236 -27.26 0.21 -8.38
C HIS A 236 -26.18 1.23 -7.99
N LYS A 237 -25.43 1.71 -8.99
CA LYS A 237 -24.71 3.00 -8.90
C LYS A 237 -25.71 4.15 -8.99
N ALA A 238 -25.47 5.24 -8.27
CA ALA A 238 -26.40 6.36 -8.17
C ALA A 238 -26.70 7.03 -9.53
N ASN A 239 -25.69 7.14 -10.39
CA ASN A 239 -25.80 7.69 -11.75
C ASN A 239 -26.43 6.73 -12.79
N CYS A 240 -26.81 5.51 -12.38
CA CYS A 240 -27.46 4.56 -13.28
C CYS A 240 -28.81 5.10 -13.75
N SER A 241 -29.11 4.98 -15.04
CA SER A 241 -30.37 5.41 -15.66
C SER A 241 -31.62 4.73 -15.08
N TYR A 242 -31.45 3.58 -14.42
CA TYR A 242 -32.52 2.89 -13.70
C TYR A 242 -32.70 3.36 -12.24
N CYS A 243 -31.65 3.96 -11.66
CA CYS A 243 -31.62 4.41 -10.27
C CYS A 243 -31.91 5.90 -10.15
N ASN A 244 -31.22 6.74 -10.93
CA ASN A 244 -31.35 8.20 -10.91
C ASN A 244 -31.30 8.77 -9.47
N ASN A 245 -30.26 8.41 -8.71
CA ASN A 245 -30.10 8.78 -7.30
C ASN A 245 -31.28 8.34 -6.41
N GLY A 246 -31.76 7.10 -6.58
CA GLY A 246 -32.85 6.53 -5.78
C GLY A 246 -34.26 6.99 -6.20
N GLN A 247 -34.41 7.65 -7.35
CA GLN A 247 -35.70 8.13 -7.87
C GLN A 247 -36.41 7.11 -8.78
N GLY A 248 -35.67 6.16 -9.36
CA GLY A 248 -36.20 5.21 -10.33
C GLY A 248 -36.49 5.83 -11.71
N THR A 249 -37.10 5.07 -12.61
CA THR A 249 -37.39 5.49 -14.01
C THR A 249 -38.78 6.10 -14.22
N GLN A 250 -39.69 5.97 -13.25
CA GLN A 250 -41.07 6.45 -13.38
C GLN A 250 -41.51 7.24 -12.15
N LYS A 251 -42.34 8.29 -12.33
CA LYS A 251 -43.04 8.96 -11.23
C LYS A 251 -43.98 7.93 -10.57
N ASN A 252 -43.64 7.59 -9.33
CA ASN A 252 -44.16 6.44 -8.61
C ASN A 252 -45.67 6.59 -8.29
N LYS A 253 -46.56 6.23 -9.22
CA LYS A 253 -48.03 6.30 -9.04
C LYS A 253 -48.57 5.42 -7.90
N LEU A 254 -47.76 4.48 -7.39
CA LEU A 254 -48.13 3.51 -6.34
C LEU A 254 -47.31 3.66 -5.04
N GLY A 255 -46.40 4.64 -4.96
CA GLY A 255 -45.58 4.88 -3.76
C GLY A 255 -44.76 3.66 -3.33
N ASN A 256 -44.70 3.40 -2.01
CA ASN A 256 -44.00 2.25 -1.42
C ASN A 256 -44.89 0.99 -1.36
N LYS A 257 -45.73 0.73 -2.36
CA LYS A 257 -46.54 -0.50 -2.39
C LYS A 257 -45.81 -1.69 -3.02
N ASN A 258 -44.85 -1.43 -3.91
CA ASN A 258 -44.20 -2.46 -4.72
C ASN A 258 -42.70 -2.67 -4.40
N GLY A 259 -42.09 -1.73 -3.68
CA GLY A 259 -40.68 -1.75 -3.36
C GLY A 259 -40.23 -0.43 -2.73
N ARG A 260 -38.96 -0.37 -2.33
CA ARG A 260 -38.32 0.85 -1.80
C ARG A 260 -36.86 0.94 -2.23
N TRP A 261 -36.36 2.16 -2.29
CA TRP A 261 -34.94 2.45 -2.45
C TRP A 261 -34.28 2.59 -1.07
N HIS A 262 -33.08 2.04 -0.90
CA HIS A 262 -32.22 2.20 0.26
C HIS A 262 -30.91 2.88 -0.16
N GLY A 263 -30.43 3.83 0.64
CA GLY A 263 -29.21 4.59 0.37
C GLY A 263 -29.41 6.10 0.53
N PRO A 264 -28.44 6.93 0.07
CA PRO A 264 -27.21 6.51 -0.61
C PRO A 264 -26.18 5.88 0.34
N PHE A 265 -25.37 4.95 -0.18
CA PHE A 265 -24.21 4.36 0.48
C PHE A 265 -22.91 4.84 -0.18
N ASN A 266 -21.82 4.86 0.57
CA ASN A 266 -20.55 5.47 0.16
C ASN A 266 -19.57 4.48 -0.48
N SER A 267 -19.82 3.18 -0.34
CA SER A 267 -18.96 2.12 -0.88
C SER A 267 -19.80 0.93 -1.36
N TYR A 268 -19.19 0.08 -2.18
CA TYR A 268 -19.84 -1.14 -2.64
C TYR A 268 -19.99 -2.15 -1.48
N GLU A 269 -19.01 -2.20 -0.58
CA GLU A 269 -18.99 -3.07 0.59
C GLU A 269 -20.15 -2.75 1.54
N GLU A 270 -20.38 -1.46 1.81
CA GLU A 270 -21.49 -0.99 2.66
C GLU A 270 -22.84 -1.38 2.07
N VAL A 271 -23.07 -1.15 0.78
CA VAL A 271 -24.34 -1.50 0.13
C VAL A 271 -24.55 -3.01 0.05
N LYS A 272 -23.47 -3.79 -0.09
CA LYS A 272 -23.54 -5.26 -0.19
C LYS A 272 -23.92 -5.90 1.14
N VAL A 273 -23.35 -5.43 2.25
CA VAL A 273 -23.73 -5.86 3.61
C VAL A 273 -25.22 -5.61 3.87
N VAL A 274 -25.72 -4.42 3.52
CA VAL A 274 -27.13 -4.07 3.72
C VAL A 274 -28.04 -4.90 2.82
N ALA A 275 -27.65 -5.13 1.56
CA ALA A 275 -28.43 -5.93 0.62
C ALA A 275 -28.52 -7.40 1.04
N ASP A 276 -27.41 -8.00 1.47
CA ASP A 276 -27.36 -9.39 1.91
C ASP A 276 -28.08 -9.62 3.25
N GLY A 277 -28.29 -8.55 4.03
CA GLY A 277 -29.11 -8.56 5.25
C GLY A 277 -30.63 -8.49 5.01
N LEU A 278 -31.10 -8.38 3.76
CA LEU A 278 -32.52 -8.37 3.45
C LEU A 278 -33.08 -9.80 3.42
N GLU A 279 -33.96 -10.12 4.38
CA GLU A 279 -34.61 -11.43 4.47
C GLU A 279 -35.50 -11.75 3.25
N ASP A 280 -35.47 -13.01 2.80
CA ASP A 280 -36.27 -13.53 1.69
C ASP A 280 -36.11 -12.73 0.38
N ARG A 281 -34.90 -12.24 0.08
CA ARG A 281 -34.60 -11.55 -1.19
C ARG A 281 -33.40 -12.15 -1.90
N GLU A 282 -33.54 -12.35 -3.22
CA GLU A 282 -32.37 -12.59 -4.07
C GLU A 282 -31.68 -11.24 -4.34
N VAL A 283 -30.42 -11.10 -3.91
CA VAL A 283 -29.61 -9.91 -4.18
C VAL A 283 -28.96 -10.02 -5.56
N ARG A 284 -29.24 -9.05 -6.43
CA ARG A 284 -28.68 -8.96 -7.78
C ARG A 284 -27.96 -7.63 -7.96
N GLU A 285 -27.05 -7.59 -8.92
CA GLU A 285 -26.46 -6.35 -9.39
C GLU A 285 -27.17 -5.86 -10.65
N CYS A 286 -27.33 -4.55 -10.77
CA CYS A 286 -27.88 -3.96 -11.98
C CYS A 286 -26.94 -4.24 -13.16
N ARG A 287 -27.48 -4.89 -14.20
CA ARG A 287 -26.73 -5.24 -15.43
C ARG A 287 -26.09 -4.04 -16.14
N SER A 288 -26.72 -2.87 -16.03
CA SER A 288 -26.17 -1.62 -16.59
C SER A 288 -25.03 -1.06 -15.72
N CYS A 289 -25.08 -1.32 -14.40
CA CYS A 289 -24.02 -0.92 -13.47
C CYS A 289 -22.80 -1.85 -13.51
N ASN A 290 -22.99 -3.12 -13.84
CA ASN A 290 -21.91 -4.11 -13.91
C ASN A 290 -22.06 -5.05 -15.13
N PRO A 291 -21.60 -4.63 -16.33
CA PRO A 291 -21.81 -5.37 -17.58
C PRO A 291 -21.02 -6.69 -17.69
N SER A 292 -19.96 -6.87 -16.89
CA SER A 292 -19.07 -8.04 -16.93
C SER A 292 -19.68 -9.32 -16.35
N ILE A 293 -20.80 -9.23 -15.64
CA ILE A 293 -21.49 -10.38 -15.03
C ILE A 293 -22.30 -11.21 -16.05
N ASN A 294 -22.52 -10.73 -17.29
CA ASN A 294 -23.31 -11.47 -18.29
C ASN A 294 -22.67 -11.54 -19.68
N LYS A 295 -21.75 -12.49 -19.87
CA LYS A 295 -21.61 -13.22 -21.14
C LYS A 295 -21.72 -14.71 -20.86
N ASP A 296 -22.80 -15.31 -21.36
CA ASP A 296 -23.13 -16.74 -21.26
C ASP A 296 -22.02 -17.66 -21.81
N ASN A 297 -21.64 -18.72 -21.08
CA ASN A 297 -21.97 -20.12 -21.42
C ASN A 297 -21.10 -21.19 -20.69
N THR A 298 -21.78 -22.16 -20.07
CA THR A 298 -21.39 -23.60 -19.96
C THR A 298 -20.26 -24.09 -19.05
N ASN A 299 -19.66 -23.25 -18.19
CA ASN A 299 -18.82 -23.76 -17.10
C ASN A 299 -19.05 -22.97 -15.81
N ASN A 300 -19.95 -23.48 -14.95
CA ASN A 300 -20.23 -22.97 -13.59
C ASN A 300 -18.97 -23.07 -12.70
N LEU A 301 -18.01 -22.17 -12.89
CA LEU A 301 -16.88 -21.99 -11.99
C LEU A 301 -17.17 -20.74 -11.16
N ARG A 302 -17.23 -20.91 -9.84
CA ARG A 302 -17.45 -19.80 -8.89
C ARG A 302 -16.22 -19.65 -8.00
N TYR A 303 -15.85 -18.41 -7.68
CA TYR A 303 -14.68 -18.13 -6.85
C TYR A 303 -14.85 -18.64 -5.41
N GLU A 304 -16.09 -18.72 -4.94
CA GLU A 304 -16.43 -19.28 -3.63
C GLU A 304 -16.09 -20.78 -3.56
N ASP A 305 -16.19 -21.49 -4.69
CA ASP A 305 -15.93 -22.93 -4.79
C ASP A 305 -14.44 -23.28 -4.81
N ILE A 306 -13.53 -22.30 -4.91
CA ILE A 306 -12.08 -22.52 -4.91
C ILE A 306 -11.66 -23.05 -3.53
N LYS A 307 -11.05 -24.23 -3.53
CA LYS A 307 -10.51 -24.93 -2.35
C LYS A 307 -9.00 -24.80 -2.25
N GLU A 308 -8.32 -24.97 -3.38
CA GLU A 308 -6.86 -25.01 -3.45
C GLU A 308 -6.37 -24.31 -4.72
N VAL A 309 -5.26 -23.59 -4.63
CA VAL A 309 -4.53 -23.05 -5.78
C VAL A 309 -3.07 -23.47 -5.64
N ARG A 310 -2.51 -24.04 -6.70
CA ARG A 310 -1.07 -24.28 -6.85
C ARG A 310 -0.54 -23.39 -7.96
N VAL A 311 0.61 -22.80 -7.72
CA VAL A 311 1.29 -21.90 -8.65
C VAL A 311 2.72 -22.37 -8.81
N PHE A 312 3.15 -22.49 -10.05
CA PHE A 312 4.56 -22.56 -10.41
C PHE A 312 4.88 -21.38 -11.32
N ILE A 313 5.98 -20.68 -11.04
CA ILE A 313 6.56 -19.65 -11.91
C ILE A 313 8.07 -19.88 -11.89
N GLY A 314 8.67 -20.14 -13.05
CA GLY A 314 10.09 -20.42 -13.14
C GLY A 314 10.59 -20.60 -14.56
N GLY A 315 11.90 -20.54 -14.76
CA GLY A 315 12.55 -20.65 -16.07
C GLY A 315 13.94 -21.27 -16.00
N TYR A 316 14.65 -21.28 -17.13
CA TYR A 316 16.07 -21.68 -17.17
C TYR A 316 16.93 -20.59 -16.54
N MET A 317 16.99 -20.57 -15.19
CA MET A 317 17.66 -19.57 -14.35
C MET A 317 17.09 -18.15 -14.53
N PRO A 318 16.23 -17.66 -13.62
CA PRO A 318 16.48 -17.55 -12.17
C PRO A 318 15.41 -18.25 -11.30
N GLU A 319 15.19 -17.80 -10.05
CA GLU A 319 14.40 -18.42 -8.96
C GLU A 319 13.07 -19.06 -9.40
N ASN A 320 12.72 -20.19 -8.78
CA ASN A 320 11.53 -20.98 -9.12
C ASN A 320 10.53 -20.93 -7.97
N TYR A 321 9.45 -20.20 -8.15
CA TYR A 321 8.41 -20.09 -7.13
C TYR A 321 7.40 -21.22 -7.26
N ASN A 322 7.28 -22.00 -6.20
CA ASN A 322 6.26 -23.04 -6.03
C ASN A 322 5.38 -22.65 -4.85
N ILE A 323 4.10 -22.37 -5.09
CA ILE A 323 3.20 -21.82 -4.07
C ILE A 323 1.94 -22.68 -4.01
N TYR A 324 1.54 -23.05 -2.80
CA TYR A 324 0.33 -23.79 -2.50
C TYR A 324 -0.51 -23.02 -1.51
N ILE A 325 -1.77 -22.76 -1.86
CA ILE A 325 -2.75 -22.08 -1.00
C ILE A 325 -3.95 -23.00 -0.82
N ASN A 326 -4.30 -23.29 0.43
CA ASN A 326 -5.51 -24.02 0.80
C ASN A 326 -6.52 -23.07 1.45
N PHE A 327 -7.56 -22.71 0.70
CA PHE A 327 -8.58 -21.75 1.13
C PHE A 327 -9.58 -22.32 2.16
N ILE A 328 -9.57 -23.64 2.41
CA ILE A 328 -10.39 -24.25 3.47
C ILE A 328 -9.72 -24.08 4.83
N THR A 329 -8.41 -24.30 4.88
CA THR A 329 -7.62 -24.29 6.12
C THR A 329 -6.85 -22.99 6.35
N GLY A 330 -6.73 -22.15 5.32
CA GLY A 330 -5.87 -20.97 5.29
C GLY A 330 -4.39 -21.28 5.11
N VAL A 331 -3.99 -22.56 5.08
CA VAL A 331 -2.57 -22.94 4.97
C VAL A 331 -1.99 -22.48 3.64
N VAL A 332 -0.85 -21.81 3.73
CA VAL A 332 0.02 -21.48 2.59
C VAL A 332 1.36 -22.18 2.78
N ILE A 333 1.85 -22.82 1.73
CA ILE A 333 3.19 -23.40 1.67
C ILE A 333 3.87 -22.87 0.41
N TRP A 334 5.11 -22.41 0.50
CA TRP A 334 5.83 -21.97 -0.69
C TRP A 334 7.33 -22.22 -0.61
N SER A 335 7.98 -22.25 -1.77
CA SER A 335 9.44 -22.28 -1.93
C SER A 335 9.85 -21.46 -3.16
N ASP A 336 11.08 -20.95 -3.15
CA ASP A 336 11.75 -20.20 -4.23
C ASP A 336 12.80 -21.04 -4.97
N ASP A 337 12.96 -22.30 -4.58
CA ASP A 337 13.88 -23.25 -5.17
C ASP A 337 13.17 -24.33 -6.01
N PHE A 338 13.86 -24.81 -7.05
CA PHE A 338 13.33 -25.78 -8.02
C PHE A 338 13.03 -27.16 -7.39
N ILE A 339 13.83 -27.56 -6.39
CA ILE A 339 13.71 -28.87 -5.72
C ILE A 339 12.69 -28.86 -4.57
N GLN A 340 12.17 -27.67 -4.22
CA GLN A 340 11.27 -27.41 -3.09
C GLN A 340 11.82 -27.88 -1.74
N GLU A 341 13.13 -27.74 -1.50
CA GLU A 341 13.73 -28.08 -0.20
C GLU A 341 13.41 -27.02 0.86
N ASN A 342 13.37 -25.73 0.49
CA ASN A 342 13.21 -24.62 1.44
C ASN A 342 11.73 -24.20 1.59
N LYS A 343 10.87 -25.13 2.02
CA LYS A 343 9.44 -24.86 2.19
C LYS A 343 9.16 -23.96 3.40
N ARG A 344 8.62 -22.79 3.13
CA ARG A 344 8.04 -21.87 4.11
C ARG A 344 6.54 -22.15 4.25
N LYS A 345 6.00 -22.08 5.48
CA LYS A 345 4.59 -22.37 5.76
C LYS A 345 4.00 -21.38 6.75
N PHE A 346 2.83 -20.84 6.44
CA PHE A 346 2.05 -20.00 7.35
C PHE A 346 0.54 -20.23 7.13
N VAL A 347 -0.30 -19.58 7.94
CA VAL A 347 -1.76 -19.70 7.87
C VAL A 347 -2.37 -18.31 7.70
N LEU A 348 -3.23 -18.16 6.70
CA LEU A 348 -4.02 -16.97 6.47
C LEU A 348 -5.24 -16.95 7.41
N ASP A 349 -5.54 -15.79 7.98
CA ASP A 349 -6.81 -15.56 8.64
C ASP A 349 -7.96 -15.44 7.62
N LYS A 350 -9.19 -15.46 8.13
CA LYS A 350 -10.40 -15.41 7.29
C LYS A 350 -10.49 -14.13 6.45
N GLN A 351 -10.10 -12.98 6.98
CA GLN A 351 -10.15 -11.71 6.24
C GLN A 351 -9.18 -11.74 5.06
N LYS A 352 -7.97 -12.28 5.26
CA LYS A 352 -6.97 -12.39 4.20
C LYS A 352 -7.36 -13.46 3.17
N ILE A 353 -8.00 -14.55 3.58
CA ILE A 353 -8.61 -15.54 2.66
C ILE A 353 -9.64 -14.87 1.75
N ASP A 354 -10.56 -14.09 2.33
CA ASP A 354 -11.61 -13.40 1.60
C ASP A 354 -11.04 -12.34 0.64
N TYR A 355 -10.03 -11.59 1.10
CA TYR A 355 -9.27 -10.65 0.28
C TYR A 355 -8.64 -11.36 -0.92
N VAL A 356 -7.89 -12.46 -0.71
CA VAL A 356 -7.24 -13.19 -1.79
C VAL A 356 -8.27 -13.69 -2.80
N LYS A 357 -9.39 -14.27 -2.35
CA LYS A 357 -10.47 -14.70 -3.26
C LYS A 357 -11.05 -13.55 -4.08
N ASN A 358 -11.17 -12.35 -3.50
CA ASN A 358 -11.65 -11.18 -4.22
C ASN A 358 -10.65 -10.70 -5.28
N GLU A 359 -9.35 -10.68 -4.97
CA GLU A 359 -8.32 -10.30 -5.93
C GLU A 359 -8.20 -11.33 -7.07
N LEU A 360 -8.35 -12.63 -6.79
CA LEU A 360 -8.46 -13.66 -7.84
C LEU A 360 -9.65 -13.39 -8.77
N ARG A 361 -10.76 -12.88 -8.24
CA ARG A 361 -11.94 -12.47 -9.02
C ARG A 361 -11.63 -11.27 -9.90
N LYS A 362 -10.92 -10.26 -9.38
CA LYS A 362 -10.48 -9.09 -10.17
C LYS A 362 -9.54 -9.47 -11.31
N ALA A 363 -8.68 -10.47 -11.12
CA ALA A 363 -7.81 -11.02 -12.16
C ALA A 363 -8.56 -11.87 -13.21
N ASP A 364 -9.87 -12.06 -13.05
CA ASP A 364 -10.72 -12.92 -13.89
C ASP A 364 -10.14 -14.34 -14.12
N LEU A 365 -9.48 -14.88 -13.08
CA LEU A 365 -8.66 -16.09 -13.17
C LEU A 365 -9.44 -17.31 -13.71
N LEU A 366 -10.72 -17.46 -13.36
CA LEU A 366 -11.52 -18.61 -13.80
C LEU A 366 -11.84 -18.58 -15.31
N SER A 367 -11.77 -17.40 -15.94
CA SER A 367 -12.04 -17.17 -17.36
C SER A 367 -10.80 -17.33 -18.24
N TRP A 368 -9.61 -17.47 -17.65
CA TRP A 368 -8.37 -17.65 -18.39
C TRP A 368 -8.41 -18.91 -19.27
N LYS A 369 -7.74 -18.85 -20.43
CA LYS A 369 -7.57 -19.99 -21.33
C LYS A 369 -6.66 -21.02 -20.68
N GLU A 370 -6.72 -22.28 -21.11
CA GLU A 370 -5.85 -23.34 -20.54
C GLU A 370 -4.38 -23.17 -20.94
N ASN A 371 -4.08 -22.52 -22.08
CA ASN A 371 -2.73 -22.43 -22.61
C ASN A 371 -2.40 -21.02 -23.16
N TYR A 372 -1.25 -20.49 -22.74
CA TYR A 372 -0.66 -19.24 -23.21
C TYR A 372 0.77 -19.50 -23.68
N ILE A 373 0.96 -19.81 -24.96
CA ILE A 373 2.27 -20.18 -25.51
C ILE A 373 2.71 -19.14 -26.52
N ASP A 374 3.89 -18.57 -26.34
CA ASP A 374 4.65 -17.95 -27.42
C ASP A 374 5.56 -19.00 -28.07
N LYS A 375 5.28 -19.34 -29.33
CA LYS A 375 6.02 -20.39 -30.06
C LYS A 375 7.34 -19.90 -30.64
N TYR A 376 7.58 -18.59 -30.61
CA TYR A 376 8.78 -17.98 -31.18
C TYR A 376 9.88 -17.76 -30.14
N ILE A 377 9.57 -17.96 -28.85
CA ILE A 377 10.50 -17.83 -27.74
C ILE A 377 10.78 -19.23 -27.17
N LEU A 378 12.00 -19.72 -27.43
CA LEU A 378 12.41 -21.10 -27.11
C LEU A 378 12.84 -21.29 -25.65
N ASP A 379 13.32 -20.23 -25.01
CA ASP A 379 13.77 -20.22 -23.61
C ASP A 379 13.20 -18.98 -22.89
N GLY A 380 12.97 -19.09 -21.58
CA GLY A 380 12.38 -18.03 -20.77
C GLY A 380 11.49 -18.56 -19.66
N MET A 381 10.46 -17.79 -19.29
CA MET A 381 9.61 -18.07 -18.14
C MET A 381 8.46 -19.01 -18.51
N GLN A 382 8.36 -20.09 -17.75
CA GLN A 382 7.21 -20.98 -17.72
C GLN A 382 6.42 -20.77 -16.43
N TRP A 383 5.12 -20.99 -16.52
CA TRP A 383 4.25 -20.92 -15.37
C TRP A 383 3.10 -21.90 -15.50
N ASN A 384 2.61 -22.39 -14.38
CA ASN A 384 1.38 -23.18 -14.34
C ASN A 384 0.54 -22.84 -13.11
N LEU A 385 -0.77 -23.04 -13.26
CA LEU A 385 -1.76 -22.86 -12.21
C LEU A 385 -2.67 -24.09 -12.18
N ASP A 386 -2.72 -24.77 -11.04
CA ASP A 386 -3.73 -25.80 -10.78
C ASP A 386 -4.73 -25.26 -9.75
N ILE A 387 -5.97 -25.03 -10.19
CA ILE A 387 -7.05 -24.50 -9.38
C ILE A 387 -8.04 -25.62 -9.10
N LYS A 388 -8.16 -26.02 -7.83
CA LYS A 388 -9.10 -27.04 -7.40
C LYS A 388 -10.36 -26.39 -6.85
N LEU A 389 -11.50 -26.70 -7.45
CA LEU A 389 -12.81 -26.29 -7.01
C LEU A 389 -13.55 -27.46 -6.35
N ASN A 390 -14.76 -27.21 -5.86
CA ASN A 390 -15.60 -28.22 -5.20
C ASN A 390 -15.62 -29.59 -5.91
N ASN A 391 -15.94 -29.59 -7.21
CA ASN A 391 -16.15 -30.79 -8.04
C ASN A 391 -15.35 -30.79 -9.35
N LYS A 392 -14.39 -29.86 -9.51
CA LYS A 392 -13.64 -29.67 -10.77
C LYS A 392 -12.22 -29.20 -10.47
N GLU A 393 -11.34 -29.39 -11.43
CA GLU A 393 -9.99 -28.84 -11.45
C GLU A 393 -9.81 -28.07 -12.76
N LYS A 394 -9.14 -26.93 -12.70
CA LYS A 394 -8.75 -26.13 -13.87
C LYS A 394 -7.24 -26.00 -13.87
N LYS A 395 -6.61 -26.41 -14.96
CA LYS A 395 -5.18 -26.29 -15.18
C LYS A 395 -4.91 -25.24 -16.23
N ILE A 396 -3.99 -24.35 -15.94
CA ILE A 396 -3.58 -23.28 -16.84
C ILE A 396 -2.07 -23.33 -16.96
N TYR A 397 -1.58 -23.23 -18.18
CA TYR A 397 -0.16 -23.24 -18.49
C TYR A 397 0.21 -22.04 -19.35
N GLY A 398 1.40 -21.51 -19.14
CA GLY A 398 2.00 -20.59 -20.09
C GLY A 398 3.50 -20.73 -20.22
N SER A 399 3.98 -20.31 -21.39
CA SER A 399 5.37 -20.30 -21.82
C SER A 399 5.61 -19.00 -22.55
N ASN A 400 6.28 -18.06 -21.90
CA ASN A 400 6.60 -16.73 -22.42
C ASN A 400 5.40 -15.90 -22.90
N LYS A 401 4.18 -16.27 -22.48
CA LYS A 401 2.95 -15.57 -22.83
C LYS A 401 1.98 -15.61 -21.65
N TYR A 402 1.23 -14.53 -21.51
CA TYR A 402 0.44 -14.26 -20.33
C TYR A 402 -0.98 -13.78 -20.69
N PRO A 403 -1.97 -14.06 -19.82
CA PRO A 403 -3.27 -13.39 -19.86
C PRO A 403 -3.13 -11.89 -19.70
N LYS A 404 -4.16 -11.14 -20.11
CA LYS A 404 -4.16 -9.68 -20.01
C LYS A 404 -4.08 -9.21 -18.54
N GLU A 405 -4.69 -9.98 -17.65
CA GLU A 405 -4.78 -9.69 -16.22
C GLU A 405 -3.62 -10.33 -15.41
N TRP A 406 -2.56 -10.80 -16.08
CA TRP A 406 -1.44 -11.50 -15.44
C TRP A 406 -0.79 -10.70 -14.32
N ASP A 407 -0.54 -9.41 -14.52
CA ASP A 407 0.15 -8.57 -13.53
C ASP A 407 -0.64 -8.45 -12.22
N VAL A 408 -1.98 -8.43 -12.30
CA VAL A 408 -2.86 -8.41 -11.12
C VAL A 408 -2.70 -9.70 -10.32
N PHE A 409 -2.70 -10.85 -11.01
CA PHE A 409 -2.49 -12.15 -10.39
C PHE A 409 -1.07 -12.28 -9.82
N TYR A 410 -0.06 -11.87 -10.58
CA TYR A 410 1.35 -11.94 -10.18
C TYR A 410 1.57 -11.15 -8.89
N LYS A 411 1.18 -9.85 -8.86
CA LYS A 411 1.29 -9.01 -7.66
C LYS A 411 0.56 -9.62 -6.45
N LEU A 412 -0.64 -10.15 -6.65
CA LEU A 412 -1.38 -10.83 -5.58
C LEU A 412 -0.58 -11.99 -4.98
N ILE A 413 -0.07 -12.89 -5.83
CA ILE A 413 0.64 -14.08 -5.37
C ILE A 413 1.89 -13.71 -4.57
N PHE A 414 2.69 -12.76 -5.03
CA PHE A 414 3.88 -12.32 -4.30
C PHE A 414 3.53 -11.59 -2.99
N SER A 415 2.43 -10.81 -2.97
CA SER A 415 1.93 -10.18 -1.73
C SER A 415 1.51 -11.20 -0.65
N ILE A 416 1.24 -12.45 -1.03
CA ILE A 416 0.90 -13.52 -0.09
C ILE A 416 2.16 -14.07 0.56
N ILE A 417 3.22 -14.28 -0.23
CA ILE A 417 4.41 -15.03 0.21
C ILE A 417 5.57 -14.16 0.74
N GLU A 418 5.67 -12.88 0.35
CA GLU A 418 6.74 -11.95 0.79
C GLU A 418 6.50 -11.36 2.21
N LYS A 419 6.08 -12.19 3.17
CA LYS A 419 5.91 -11.80 4.58
C LYS A 419 7.13 -12.04 5.45
#